data_AF-A0A7X8Q378-F1
#
_entry.id   AF-A0A7X8Q378-F1
#
_cell.length_a   1.000
_cell.length_b   1.000
_cell.length_c   1.000
_cell.angle_alpha   90.00
_cell.angle_beta   90.00
_cell.angle_gamma   90.00
#
_symmetry.space_group_name_H-M   'P 1'
#
loop_
_entity.id
_entity.type
_entity.pdbx_description
1 polymer ?
#
loop_
_entity_poly.entity_id
_entity_poly.type
_entity_poly.pdbx_seq_one_letter_code
_entity_poly.pdbx_strand_id
1 'polypeptide(L)'
;MVLQYFVDLVAINGKVAADIKDNRLTLTSNLIVLLAGVVYGLVIFNIKTVNSIAEQNFIFLLFAVLLGFLYMVSSQIGITLLLWAMCRLLKGRVPFMALFSAIGYAFIPYGILAVLIAYFNGAVLTNYLLGILAALVLLWLVQMLAKIIFVIEDFSLKKAYMCVVFSMVFFGSFIYVFGY
;
A
#
# COMPACT_ATOMS: atom_id res chain seq x y z
N MET A 1 -17.97 18.39 -6.48
CA MET A 1 -18.21 17.23 -5.58
C MET A 1 -17.16 16.13 -5.76
N VAL A 2 -16.90 15.64 -6.98
CA VAL A 2 -15.90 14.55 -7.23
C VAL A 2 -14.47 14.93 -6.85
N LEU A 3 -14.00 16.13 -7.22
CA LEU A 3 -12.64 16.59 -6.90
C LEU A 3 -12.38 16.64 -5.39
N GLN A 4 -13.37 17.06 -4.60
CA GLN A 4 -13.24 17.15 -3.15
C GLN A 4 -13.18 15.77 -2.49
N TYR A 5 -13.94 14.81 -3.02
CA TYR A 5 -13.83 13.41 -2.58
C TYR A 5 -12.45 12.82 -2.90
N PHE A 6 -11.85 13.17 -4.04
CA PHE A 6 -10.49 12.74 -4.38
C PHE A 6 -9.44 13.35 -3.43
N VAL A 7 -9.56 14.64 -3.10
CA VAL A 7 -8.69 15.29 -2.11
C VAL A 7 -8.84 14.64 -0.73
N ASP A 8 -10.09 14.36 -0.31
CA ASP A 8 -10.38 13.66 0.94
C ASP A 8 -9.79 12.24 0.95
N LEU A 9 -9.79 11.55 -0.19
CA LEU A 9 -9.20 10.23 -0.37
C LEU A 9 -7.67 10.28 -0.22
N VAL A 10 -7.00 11.18 -0.94
CA VAL A 10 -5.54 11.34 -0.94
C VAL A 10 -5.02 11.79 0.43
N ALA A 11 -5.81 12.59 1.14
CA ALA A 11 -5.43 13.12 2.43
C ALA A 11 -5.98 12.32 3.62
N ILE A 12 -6.87 11.34 3.43
CA ILE A 12 -7.66 10.69 4.50
C ILE A 12 -8.32 11.76 5.39
N ASN A 13 -9.20 12.56 4.79
CA ASN A 13 -9.91 13.66 5.46
C ASN A 13 -11.42 13.55 5.22
N GLY A 14 -12.18 14.45 5.86
CA GLY A 14 -13.60 14.68 5.57
C GLY A 14 -14.43 13.40 5.64
N LYS A 15 -15.10 13.08 4.54
CA LYS A 15 -16.00 11.91 4.46
C LYS A 15 -15.25 10.58 4.58
N VAL A 16 -14.04 10.47 4.03
CA VAL A 16 -13.25 9.23 4.07
C VAL A 16 -12.79 8.91 5.49
N ALA A 17 -12.35 9.93 6.24
CA ALA A 17 -12.00 9.75 7.64
C ALA A 17 -13.22 9.35 8.50
N ALA A 18 -14.39 9.94 8.24
CA ALA A 18 -15.63 9.56 8.92
C ALA A 18 -16.04 8.10 8.60
N ASP A 19 -15.97 7.70 7.33
CA ASP A 19 -16.32 6.34 6.90
C ASP A 19 -15.39 5.29 7.54
N ILE A 20 -14.09 5.60 7.67
CA ILE A 20 -13.10 4.77 8.37
C ILE A 20 -13.44 4.67 9.86
N LYS A 21 -13.73 5.79 10.53
CA LYS A 21 -14.04 5.84 11.96
C LYS A 21 -15.30 5.05 12.31
N ASP A 22 -16.33 5.17 11.47
CA ASP A 22 -17.60 4.47 11.65
C ASP A 22 -17.53 2.98 11.26
N ASN A 23 -16.35 2.49 10.83
CA ASN A 23 -16.14 1.12 10.34
C ASN A 23 -17.17 0.72 9.27
N ARG A 24 -17.59 1.70 8.45
CA ARG A 24 -18.46 1.41 7.31
C ARG A 24 -17.61 0.65 6.32
N LEU A 25 -17.97 -0.60 6.02
CA LEU A 25 -17.30 -1.43 5.01
C LEU A 25 -17.19 -0.64 3.70
N THR A 26 -16.03 -0.04 3.45
CA THR A 26 -15.86 0.81 2.28
C THR A 26 -15.47 -0.06 1.11
N LEU A 27 -16.47 -0.38 0.29
CA LEU A 27 -16.30 -1.01 -1.02
C LEU A 27 -15.19 -0.31 -1.84
N THR A 28 -15.02 1.00 -1.62
CA THR A 28 -13.91 1.82 -2.12
C THR A 28 -12.52 1.27 -1.80
N SER A 29 -12.27 0.84 -0.56
CA SER A 29 -10.95 0.32 -0.16
C SER A 29 -10.62 -0.98 -0.90
N ASN A 30 -11.59 -1.89 -0.99
CA ASN A 30 -11.44 -3.13 -1.75
C ASN A 30 -11.21 -2.86 -3.24
N LEU A 31 -11.91 -1.87 -3.81
CA LEU A 31 -11.69 -1.44 -5.20
C LEU A 31 -10.31 -0.86 -5.42
N ILE A 32 -9.77 -0.07 -4.47
CA ILE A 32 -8.41 0.47 -4.55
C ILE A 32 -7.39 -0.67 -4.60
N VAL A 33 -7.51 -1.66 -3.69
CA VAL A 33 -6.60 -2.81 -3.64
C VAL A 33 -6.70 -3.64 -4.93
N LEU A 34 -7.92 -3.86 -5.43
CA LEU A 34 -8.15 -4.56 -6.70
C LEU A 34 -7.47 -3.83 -7.87
N LEU A 35 -7.68 -2.53 -7.99
CA LEU A 35 -7.09 -1.72 -9.06
C LEU A 35 -5.56 -1.70 -8.95
N ALA A 36 -5.01 -1.56 -7.74
CA ALA A 36 -3.56 -1.63 -7.51
C ALA A 36 -3.00 -2.99 -7.97
N GLY A 37 -3.72 -4.08 -7.69
CA GLY A 37 -3.35 -5.44 -8.11
C GLY A 37 -3.35 -5.62 -9.63
N VAL A 38 -4.40 -5.11 -10.29
CA VAL A 38 -4.50 -5.13 -11.76
C VAL A 38 -3.35 -4.33 -12.38
N VAL A 39 -3.12 -3.09 -11.94
CA VAL A 39 -2.06 -2.23 -12.47
C VAL A 39 -0.68 -2.88 -12.27
N TYR A 40 -0.41 -3.42 -11.08
CA TYR A 40 0.85 -4.11 -10.81
C TYR A 40 1.05 -5.35 -11.69
N GLY A 41 0.00 -6.17 -11.88
CA GLY A 41 0.03 -7.33 -12.78
C GLY A 41 0.28 -6.93 -14.24
N LEU A 42 -0.34 -5.85 -14.72
CA LEU A 42 -0.10 -5.30 -16.07
C LEU A 42 1.34 -4.84 -16.26
N VAL A 43 1.94 -4.21 -15.24
CA VAL A 43 3.34 -3.77 -15.28
C VAL A 43 4.29 -4.97 -15.34
N ILE A 44 4.05 -6.01 -14.53
CA ILE A 44 4.83 -7.25 -14.59
C ILE A 44 4.73 -7.90 -15.97
N PHE A 45 3.52 -8.00 -16.52
CA PHE A 45 3.31 -8.53 -17.86
C PHE A 45 4.10 -7.73 -18.90
N ASN A 46 4.00 -6.40 -18.88
CA ASN A 46 4.69 -5.54 -19.84
C ASN A 46 6.22 -5.71 -19.79
N ILE A 47 6.81 -5.69 -18.58
CA ILE A 47 8.26 -5.86 -18.41
C ILE A 47 8.72 -7.23 -18.94
N LYS A 48 8.00 -8.31 -18.63
CA LYS A 48 8.37 -9.66 -19.08
C LYS A 48 8.17 -9.88 -20.57
N THR A 49 7.16 -9.26 -21.18
CA THR A 49 6.88 -9.32 -22.62
C THR A 49 7.82 -8.44 -23.43
N VAL A 50 8.39 -7.37 -22.86
CA VAL A 50 9.46 -6.57 -23.51
C VAL A 50 10.80 -7.30 -23.45
N ASN A 51 11.08 -8.01 -22.36
CA ASN A 51 12.37 -8.68 -22.14
C ASN A 51 12.47 -10.10 -22.72
N SER A 52 11.34 -10.69 -23.14
CA SER A 52 11.31 -11.98 -23.82
C SER A 52 10.43 -11.88 -25.07
N ILE A 53 10.78 -12.59 -26.15
CA ILE A 53 9.94 -12.75 -27.36
C ILE A 53 8.73 -13.65 -27.03
N ALA A 54 8.17 -13.52 -25.82
CA ALA A 54 6.97 -14.23 -25.43
C ALA A 54 5.81 -13.64 -26.23
N GLU A 55 5.17 -14.50 -27.02
CA GLU A 55 3.92 -14.18 -27.69
C GLU A 55 2.98 -13.52 -26.69
N GLN A 56 2.32 -12.44 -27.14
CA GLN A 56 1.31 -11.72 -26.38
C GLN A 56 0.11 -12.63 -26.10
N ASN A 57 0.27 -13.54 -25.15
CA ASN A 57 -0.70 -14.55 -24.84
C ASN A 57 -1.64 -14.02 -23.76
N PHE A 58 -2.92 -13.95 -24.11
CA PHE A 58 -3.99 -13.54 -23.20
C PHE A 58 -4.02 -14.36 -21.90
N ILE A 59 -3.63 -15.65 -21.95
CA ILE A 59 -3.53 -16.51 -20.77
C ILE A 59 -2.44 -16.01 -19.81
N PHE A 60 -1.29 -15.58 -20.34
CA PHE A 60 -0.21 -15.05 -19.53
C PHE A 60 -0.58 -13.70 -18.90
N LEU A 61 -1.33 -12.86 -19.63
CA LEU A 61 -1.88 -11.61 -19.11
C LEU A 61 -2.83 -11.86 -17.91
N LEU A 62 -3.78 -12.78 -18.06
CA LEU A 62 -4.70 -13.16 -16.99
C LEU A 62 -3.94 -13.67 -15.76
N PHE A 63 -2.92 -14.51 -15.97
CA PHE A 63 -2.11 -15.04 -14.88
C PHE A 63 -1.31 -13.93 -14.16
N ALA A 64 -0.75 -12.98 -14.91
CA ALA A 64 -0.02 -11.84 -14.35
C ALA A 64 -0.94 -10.93 -13.51
N VAL A 65 -2.17 -10.66 -13.98
CA VAL A 65 -3.17 -9.90 -13.23
C VAL A 65 -3.58 -10.63 -11.95
N LEU A 66 -3.82 -11.94 -12.02
CA LEU A 66 -4.15 -12.76 -10.84
C LEU A 66 -3.02 -12.74 -9.81
N LEU A 67 -1.77 -12.93 -10.24
CA LEU A 67 -0.62 -12.83 -9.36
C LEU A 67 -0.45 -11.44 -8.77
N GLY A 68 -0.69 -10.38 -9.55
CA GLY A 68 -0.62 -9.01 -9.05
C GLY A 68 -1.67 -8.73 -7.98
N PHE A 69 -2.88 -9.26 -8.15
CA PHE A 69 -3.93 -9.21 -7.13
C PHE A 69 -3.54 -9.98 -5.86
N LEU A 70 -3.07 -11.22 -5.99
CA LEU A 70 -2.61 -12.01 -4.84
C LEU A 70 -1.46 -11.33 -4.09
N TYR A 71 -0.53 -10.71 -4.82
CA TYR A 71 0.56 -9.95 -4.23
C TYR A 71 0.03 -8.78 -3.40
N MET A 72 -0.87 -7.96 -3.95
CA MET A 72 -1.44 -6.81 -3.23
C MET A 72 -2.24 -7.22 -2.00
N VAL A 73 -3.08 -8.26 -2.10
CA VAL A 73 -3.84 -8.76 -0.94
C VAL A 73 -2.90 -9.31 0.13
N SER A 74 -1.87 -10.06 -0.25
CA SER A 74 -0.87 -10.59 0.69
C SER A 74 -0.11 -9.47 1.39
N SER A 75 0.29 -8.44 0.64
CA SER A 75 0.89 -7.23 1.19
C SER A 75 -0.05 -6.50 2.15
N GLN A 76 -1.36 -6.43 1.84
CA GLN A 76 -2.34 -5.78 2.71
C GLN A 76 -2.46 -6.53 4.02
N ILE A 77 -2.53 -7.86 3.98
CA ILE A 77 -2.55 -8.71 5.17
C ILE A 77 -1.27 -8.48 6.00
N GLY A 78 -0.09 -8.53 5.36
CA GLY A 78 1.19 -8.34 6.04
C GLY A 78 1.33 -6.97 6.71
N ILE A 79 1.05 -5.89 5.98
CA ILE A 79 1.08 -4.51 6.51
C ILE A 79 0.07 -4.36 7.65
N THR A 80 -1.14 -4.89 7.48
CA THR A 80 -2.17 -4.85 8.54
C THR A 80 -1.73 -5.57 9.79
N LEU A 81 -1.16 -6.76 9.65
CA LEU A 81 -0.74 -7.58 10.79
C LEU A 81 0.38 -6.91 11.58
N LEU A 82 1.37 -6.32 10.89
CA LEU A 82 2.44 -5.55 11.52
C LEU A 82 1.91 -4.32 12.26
N LEU A 83 1.09 -3.50 11.59
CA LEU A 83 0.53 -2.30 12.20
C LEU A 83 -0.40 -2.65 13.36
N TRP A 84 -1.19 -3.71 13.22
CA TRP A 84 -2.06 -4.21 14.29
C TRP A 84 -1.24 -4.64 15.52
N ALA A 85 -0.18 -5.42 15.32
CA ALA A 85 0.71 -5.84 16.40
C ALA A 85 1.37 -4.63 17.09
N MET A 86 1.84 -3.64 16.32
CA MET A 86 2.43 -2.42 16.87
C MET A 86 1.40 -1.54 17.59
N CYS A 87 0.17 -1.43 17.09
CA CYS A 87 -0.93 -0.78 17.80
C CYS A 87 -1.17 -1.46 19.16
N ARG A 88 -1.21 -2.80 19.20
CA ARG A 88 -1.36 -3.55 20.46
C ARG A 88 -0.22 -3.31 21.44
N LEU A 89 1.03 -3.27 20.97
CA LEU A 89 2.20 -2.92 21.80
C LEU A 89 2.08 -1.52 22.41
N LEU A 90 1.48 -0.58 21.67
CA LEU A 90 1.22 0.80 22.12
C LEU A 90 -0.12 0.95 22.88
N LYS A 91 -0.72 -0.15 23.35
CA LYS A 91 -2.00 -0.23 24.10
C LYS A 91 -3.25 0.15 23.29
N GLY A 92 -3.19 0.03 21.97
CA GLY A 92 -4.32 0.16 21.05
C GLY A 92 -5.34 -0.96 21.19
N ARG A 93 -6.58 -0.68 20.79
CA ARG A 93 -7.73 -1.60 20.91
C ARG A 93 -8.37 -1.95 19.58
N VAL A 94 -7.85 -1.48 18.46
CA VAL A 94 -8.43 -1.64 17.13
C VAL A 94 -8.65 -3.11 16.77
N PRO A 95 -9.86 -3.47 16.31
CA PRO A 95 -10.12 -4.77 15.71
C PRO A 95 -9.31 -4.93 14.43
N PHE A 96 -8.71 -6.10 14.22
CA PHE A 96 -7.90 -6.37 13.03
C PHE A 96 -8.65 -6.06 11.73
N MET A 97 -9.93 -6.46 11.64
CA MET A 97 -10.73 -6.24 10.42
C MET A 97 -11.03 -4.76 10.14
N ALA A 98 -11.22 -3.94 11.17
CA ALA A 98 -11.40 -2.50 10.99
C ALA A 98 -10.13 -1.89 10.38
N LEU A 99 -8.96 -2.26 10.92
CA LEU A 99 -7.67 -1.81 10.40
C LEU A 99 -7.40 -2.35 8.98
N PHE A 100 -7.69 -3.63 8.73
CA PHE A 100 -7.54 -4.26 7.41
C PHE A 100 -8.32 -3.52 6.33
N SER A 101 -9.58 -3.21 6.63
CA SER A 101 -10.45 -2.49 5.70
C SER A 101 -9.96 -1.08 5.42
N ALA A 102 -9.43 -0.37 6.43
CA ALA A 102 -8.97 1.00 6.24
C ALA A 102 -7.58 1.09 5.58
N ILE A 103 -6.71 0.09 5.79
CA ILE A 103 -5.38 0.07 5.17
C ILE A 103 -5.45 0.01 3.65
N GLY A 104 -6.52 -0.52 3.06
CA GLY A 104 -6.66 -0.52 1.59
C GLY A 104 -6.67 0.89 0.98
N TYR A 105 -6.94 1.97 1.73
CA TYR A 105 -6.72 3.33 1.23
C TYR A 105 -5.23 3.69 1.04
N ALA A 106 -4.36 3.15 1.88
CA ALA A 106 -2.91 3.30 1.73
C ALA A 106 -2.35 2.50 0.54
N PHE A 107 -3.18 1.67 -0.13
CA PHE A 107 -2.79 0.99 -1.35
C PHE A 107 -2.68 1.89 -2.57
N ILE A 108 -3.17 3.14 -2.50
CA ILE A 108 -2.92 4.15 -3.54
C ILE A 108 -1.41 4.45 -3.63
N PRO A 109 -0.75 5.02 -2.60
CA PRO A 109 0.69 5.24 -2.64
C PRO A 109 1.48 3.93 -2.73
N TYR A 110 1.06 2.86 -2.06
CA TYR A 110 1.76 1.57 -2.13
C TYR A 110 1.75 0.97 -3.54
N GLY A 111 0.63 1.02 -4.25
CA GLY A 111 0.52 0.54 -5.62
C GLY A 111 1.43 1.31 -6.57
N ILE A 112 1.48 2.64 -6.42
CA ILE A 112 2.42 3.50 -7.18
C ILE A 112 3.86 3.10 -6.86
N LEU A 113 4.20 2.91 -5.58
CA LEU A 113 5.54 2.51 -5.16
C LEU A 113 5.93 1.15 -5.74
N ALA A 114 5.03 0.17 -5.70
CA ALA A 114 5.25 -1.17 -6.24
C ALA A 114 5.51 -1.15 -7.75
N VAL A 115 4.75 -0.32 -8.48
CA VAL A 115 4.98 -0.09 -9.92
C VAL A 115 6.34 0.54 -10.16
N LEU A 116 6.68 1.61 -9.43
CA LEU A 116 8.00 2.26 -9.55
C LEU A 116 9.13 1.25 -9.30
N ILE A 117 9.03 0.44 -8.25
CA ILE A 117 10.01 -0.62 -7.92
C ILE A 117 10.10 -1.67 -9.02
N ALA A 118 8.98 -2.09 -9.61
CA ALA A 118 9.00 -3.04 -10.73
C ALA A 118 9.77 -2.46 -11.93
N TYR A 119 9.60 -1.17 -12.23
CA TYR A 119 10.41 -0.47 -13.23
C TYR A 119 11.89 -0.33 -12.84
N PHE A 120 12.21 -0.18 -11.55
CA PHE A 120 13.60 -0.11 -11.06
C PHE A 120 14.42 -1.36 -11.36
N ASN A 121 13.80 -2.55 -11.35
CA ASN A 121 14.48 -3.83 -11.58
C ASN A 121 15.14 -3.97 -12.97
N GLY A 122 15.08 -2.95 -13.84
CA GLY A 122 15.84 -2.85 -15.09
C GLY A 122 16.82 -1.67 -15.21
N ALA A 123 16.88 -0.72 -14.27
CA ALA A 123 17.64 0.54 -14.43
C ALA A 123 18.17 1.14 -13.12
N VAL A 124 18.66 0.29 -12.21
CA VAL A 124 18.81 0.56 -10.77
C VAL A 124 19.69 1.77 -10.38
N LEU A 125 20.56 2.32 -11.23
CA LEU A 125 21.52 3.35 -10.78
C LEU A 125 21.61 4.66 -11.56
N THR A 126 20.98 4.80 -12.73
CA THR A 126 21.20 5.99 -13.58
C THR A 126 20.15 7.08 -13.45
N ASN A 127 19.05 6.83 -12.73
CA ASN A 127 17.89 7.73 -12.76
C ASN A 127 17.51 8.24 -11.36
N TYR A 128 18.32 9.17 -10.83
CA TYR A 128 18.13 9.81 -9.52
C TYR A 128 16.71 10.40 -9.32
N LEU A 129 16.08 10.87 -10.41
CA LEU A 129 14.71 11.39 -10.41
C LEU A 129 13.67 10.34 -9.95
N LEU A 130 13.79 9.10 -10.44
CA LEU A 130 12.91 8.01 -10.01
C LEU A 130 13.14 7.67 -8.54
N GLY A 131 14.38 7.77 -8.05
CA GLY A 131 14.71 7.51 -6.64
C GLY A 131 14.07 8.53 -5.71
N ILE A 132 14.14 9.81 -6.08
CA ILE A 132 13.46 10.89 -5.35
C ILE A 132 11.95 10.68 -5.38
N LEU A 133 11.38 10.30 -6.53
CA LEU A 133 9.95 10.03 -6.64
C LEU A 133 9.51 8.87 -5.74
N ALA A 134 10.25 7.77 -5.73
CA ALA A 134 9.98 6.63 -4.84
C ALA A 134 10.06 7.01 -3.36
N ALA A 135 11.03 7.84 -2.98
CA ALA A 135 11.13 8.36 -1.62
C ALA A 135 9.93 9.24 -1.23
N LEU A 136 9.46 10.12 -2.13
CA LEU A 136 8.27 10.95 -1.90
C LEU A 136 7.00 10.09 -1.76
N VAL A 137 6.85 9.07 -2.59
CA VAL A 137 5.71 8.14 -2.52
C VAL A 137 5.77 7.31 -1.22
N LEU A 138 6.96 6.90 -0.78
CA LEU A 138 7.14 6.22 0.50
C LEU A 138 6.74 7.12 1.68
N LEU A 139 7.14 8.40 1.66
CA LEU A 139 6.71 9.37 2.69
C LEU A 139 5.19 9.55 2.69
N TRP A 140 4.57 9.60 1.51
CA TRP A 140 3.11 9.67 1.40
C TRP A 140 2.44 8.40 1.97
N LEU A 141 3.01 7.21 1.71
CA LEU A 141 2.55 5.96 2.32
C LEU A 141 2.62 6.00 3.85
N VAL A 142 3.74 6.45 4.42
CA VAL A 142 3.91 6.60 5.88
C VAL A 142 2.84 7.53 6.44
N GLN A 143 2.63 8.68 5.80
CA GLN A 143 1.64 9.66 6.23
C GLN A 143 0.22 9.09 6.19
N MET A 144 -0.15 8.37 5.12
CA MET A 144 -1.47 7.74 5.01
C MET A 144 -1.70 6.70 6.09
N LEU A 145 -0.75 5.78 6.30
CA LEU A 145 -0.85 4.76 7.35
C LEU A 145 -0.98 5.39 8.74
N ALA A 146 -0.22 6.45 9.02
CA ALA A 146 -0.29 7.16 10.30
C ALA A 146 -1.66 7.84 10.48
N LYS A 147 -2.22 8.46 9.43
CA LYS A 147 -3.56 9.04 9.49
C LYS A 147 -4.65 8.00 9.69
N ILE A 148 -4.55 6.85 9.04
CA ILE A 148 -5.51 5.74 9.23
C ILE A 148 -5.50 5.29 10.69
N ILE A 149 -4.33 5.07 11.28
CA ILE A 149 -4.22 4.70 12.71
C ILE A 149 -4.77 5.81 13.60
N PHE A 150 -4.43 7.06 13.32
CA PHE A 150 -4.94 8.22 14.07
C PHE A 150 -6.48 8.25 14.11
N VAL A 151 -7.13 8.01 12.96
CA VAL A 151 -8.60 8.04 12.84
C VAL A 151 -9.26 6.87 13.55
N ILE A 152 -8.67 5.66 13.51
CA ILE A 152 -9.33 4.45 14.04
C ILE A 152 -9.07 4.23 15.53
N GLU A 153 -7.86 4.51 16.01
CA GLU A 153 -7.47 4.27 17.40
C GLU A 153 -7.64 5.50 18.31
N ASP A 154 -8.04 6.65 17.75
CA ASP A 154 -8.01 7.95 18.42
C ASP A 154 -6.64 8.23 19.11
N PHE A 155 -5.56 7.68 18.54
CA PHE A 155 -4.20 7.88 19.01
C PHE A 155 -3.77 9.34 18.84
N SER A 156 -2.78 9.79 19.61
CA SER A 156 -2.09 11.03 19.24
C SER A 156 -1.30 10.81 17.94
N LEU A 157 -1.22 11.84 17.10
CA LEU A 157 -0.52 11.77 15.81
C LEU A 157 0.90 11.20 15.97
N LYS A 158 1.62 11.61 17.03
CA LYS A 158 2.97 11.10 17.35
C LYS A 158 2.99 9.59 17.56
N LYS A 159 2.02 9.04 18.30
CA LYS A 159 1.91 7.59 18.54
C LYS A 159 1.59 6.83 17.25
N ALA A 160 0.73 7.39 16.41
CA ALA A 160 0.41 6.79 15.12
C ALA A 160 1.65 6.71 14.20
N TYR A 161 2.44 7.78 14.12
CA TYR A 161 3.72 7.74 13.39
C TYR A 161 4.71 6.75 13.98
N MET A 162 4.87 6.67 15.30
CA MET A 162 5.74 5.68 15.93
C MET A 162 5.33 4.25 15.55
N CYS A 163 4.04 3.95 15.54
CA CYS A 163 3.51 2.65 15.15
C CYS A 163 3.91 2.27 13.71
N VAL A 164 3.79 3.22 12.77
CA VAL A 164 4.15 3.01 11.37
C VAL A 164 5.67 2.86 11.21
N VAL A 165 6.45 3.72 11.84
CA VAL A 165 7.92 3.68 11.75
C VAL A 165 8.46 2.38 12.33
N PHE A 166 7.98 1.92 13.49
CA PHE A 166 8.40 0.63 14.04
C PHE A 166 8.03 -0.55 13.15
N SER A 167 6.85 -0.51 12.52
CA SER A 167 6.46 -1.53 11.53
C SER A 167 7.39 -1.54 10.32
N MET A 168 7.79 -0.37 9.82
CA MET A 168 8.70 -0.26 8.68
C MET A 168 10.13 -0.66 9.03
N VAL A 169 10.63 -0.28 10.22
CA VAL A 169 11.95 -0.72 10.71
C VAL A 169 11.97 -2.24 10.83
N PHE A 170 10.95 -2.85 11.43
CA PHE A 170 10.85 -4.31 11.51
C PHE A 170 10.84 -4.95 10.13
N PHE A 171 10.04 -4.44 9.19
CA PHE A 171 9.98 -4.95 7.83
C PHE A 171 11.33 -4.82 7.09
N GLY A 172 12.00 -3.68 7.23
CA GLY A 172 13.34 -3.46 6.67
C GLY A 172 14.39 -4.38 7.27
N SER A 173 14.36 -4.59 8.59
CA SER A 173 15.24 -5.55 9.26
C SER A 173 14.98 -6.99 8.81
N PHE A 174 13.71 -7.37 8.61
CA PHE A 174 13.36 -8.69 8.11
C PHE A 174 13.91 -8.92 6.70
N ILE A 175 13.76 -7.94 5.80
CA ILE A 175 14.35 -8.00 4.44
C ILE A 175 15.88 -8.08 4.52
N TYR A 176 16.52 -7.31 5.39
CA TYR A 176 17.98 -7.33 5.53
C TYR A 176 18.51 -8.70 5.99
N VAL A 177 17.81 -9.37 6.90
CA VAL A 177 18.25 -10.66 7.48
C VAL A 177 17.92 -11.86 6.60
N PHE A 178 16.78 -11.84 5.90
CA PHE A 178 16.29 -13.02 5.14
C PHE A 178 16.31 -12.84 3.62
N GLY A 179 16.46 -11.61 3.13
CA GLY A 179 16.40 -11.27 1.70
C GLY A 179 17.76 -11.14 1.02
N TYR A 180 18.85 -11.19 1.78
CA TYR A 180 20.25 -11.22 1.32
C TYR A 180 20.97 -12.38 2.00
#